data_AF-A0A146FZU5-F1
#
_entry.id   AF-A0A146FZU5-F1
#
_cell.length_a   1.000
_cell.length_b   1.000
_cell.length_c   1.000
_cell.angle_alpha   90.00
_cell.angle_beta   90.00
_cell.angle_gamma   90.00
#
_symmetry.space_group_name_H-M   'P 1'
#
loop_
_entity.id
_entity.type
_entity.pdbx_description
1 polymer ?
#
loop_
_entity_poly.entity_id
_entity_poly.type
_entity_poly.pdbx_seq_one_letter_code
_entity_poly.pdbx_strand_id
1 'polypeptide(L)'
;MSVLEHLLERWTNFVDDETPATELSGSWSYSATENEFDHALPTSRKEPQTDLSLADGDPQRKRYWVTTTKIENKRIGASIKQPDGTVVHTASAGFDSKVTLRSIDPVEYTRDDLNLEREDTADGNFYSPNYHWYWDQDNYYLTGTIYDFRKVELYGYDGGTDPYLKYSTGFFSAHEPCNIFYYWPMGSKETLTVGKGLMTTEITINQRPSAMCCTRMRFEGANPWKEDQWWKGKFTIYDKFGNSGIFFMGYDEDCNQLQILTKGYEG
;
A
#
# COMPACT_ATOMS: atom_id res chain seq x y z
N MET A 1 -15.76 -48.20 -11.35
CA MET A 1 -15.46 -48.41 -12.77
C MET A 1 -16.67 -47.87 -13.53
N SER A 2 -16.73 -46.67 -14.11
CA SER A 2 -15.76 -45.67 -14.53
C SER A 2 -16.46 -44.30 -14.54
N VAL A 3 -15.87 -43.32 -13.84
CA VAL A 3 -15.60 -41.93 -14.26
C VAL A 3 -16.59 -41.25 -15.23
N LEU A 4 -17.19 -40.15 -14.76
CA LEU A 4 -17.42 -38.96 -15.56
C LEU A 4 -16.99 -37.74 -14.73
N GLU A 5 -15.68 -37.68 -14.57
CA GLU A 5 -14.89 -36.46 -14.41
C GLU A 5 -15.31 -35.38 -15.43
N HIS A 6 -15.11 -34.11 -15.09
CA HIS A 6 -14.80 -33.04 -16.06
C HIS A 6 -15.92 -32.45 -16.94
N LEU A 7 -17.11 -32.15 -16.42
CA LEU A 7 -18.02 -31.24 -17.14
C LEU A 7 -18.70 -30.28 -16.16
N LEU A 8 -18.05 -29.14 -15.91
CA LEU A 8 -18.64 -27.80 -15.92
C LEU A 8 -17.55 -26.79 -15.48
N GLU A 9 -16.46 -26.72 -16.25
CA GLU A 9 -15.85 -25.41 -16.51
C GLU A 9 -16.89 -24.59 -17.26
N ARG A 10 -17.88 -24.05 -16.54
CA ARG A 10 -18.73 -22.99 -17.10
C ARG A 10 -17.81 -21.80 -17.29
N TRP A 11 -17.38 -21.56 -18.51
CA TRP A 11 -16.78 -20.29 -18.91
C TRP A 11 -17.88 -19.24 -18.80
N THR A 12 -17.92 -18.57 -17.65
CA THR A 12 -18.77 -17.41 -17.44
C THR A 12 -17.89 -16.21 -17.72
N ASN A 13 -18.20 -15.51 -18.80
CA ASN A 13 -17.47 -14.32 -19.21
C ASN A 13 -18.38 -13.11 -18.99
N PHE A 14 -17.81 -12.01 -18.50
CA PHE A 14 -18.49 -10.72 -18.58
C PHE A 14 -18.47 -10.25 -20.02
N VAL A 15 -19.63 -9.83 -20.51
CA VAL A 15 -19.80 -9.38 -21.89
C VAL A 15 -20.23 -7.93 -21.93
N ASP A 16 -19.78 -7.25 -22.98
CA ASP A 16 -20.27 -5.92 -23.33
C ASP A 16 -21.77 -5.99 -23.67
N ASP A 17 -22.58 -5.19 -22.99
CA ASP A 17 -24.04 -5.17 -23.20
C ASP A 17 -24.41 -4.64 -24.60
N GLU A 18 -23.56 -3.79 -25.19
CA GLU A 18 -23.80 -3.23 -26.54
C GLU A 18 -23.37 -4.18 -27.67
N THR A 19 -22.54 -5.17 -27.36
CA THR A 19 -22.14 -6.26 -28.27
C THR A 19 -22.14 -7.60 -27.50
N PRO A 20 -23.31 -8.26 -27.34
CA PRO A 20 -23.54 -9.35 -26.39
C PRO A 20 -22.73 -10.66 -26.55
N ALA A 21 -21.71 -10.69 -27.41
CA ALA A 21 -20.82 -11.81 -27.64
C ALA A 21 -19.34 -11.46 -27.44
N THR A 22 -19.03 -10.22 -27.05
CA THR A 22 -17.66 -9.76 -26.87
C THR A 22 -17.33 -9.72 -25.39
N GLU A 23 -16.30 -10.48 -25.01
CA GLU A 23 -15.75 -10.43 -23.66
C GLU A 23 -15.31 -9.00 -23.30
N LEU A 24 -15.55 -8.63 -22.04
CA LEU A 24 -15.15 -7.33 -21.50
C LEU A 24 -13.65 -7.10 -21.79
N SER A 25 -13.36 -6.06 -22.55
CA SER A 25 -12.03 -5.79 -23.09
C SER A 25 -11.79 -4.29 -23.23
N GLY A 26 -10.55 -3.91 -23.61
CA GLY A 26 -10.15 -2.50 -23.73
C GLY A 26 -9.69 -1.94 -22.39
N SER A 27 -10.30 -0.85 -21.94
CA SER A 27 -10.00 -0.19 -20.66
C SER A 27 -10.52 -0.96 -19.45
N TRP A 28 -11.42 -1.92 -19.65
CA TRP A 28 -12.02 -2.75 -18.61
C TRP A 28 -11.43 -4.15 -18.59
N SER A 29 -11.28 -4.71 -17.40
CA SER A 29 -10.86 -6.08 -17.16
C SER A 29 -11.59 -6.65 -15.96
N TYR A 30 -11.58 -7.98 -15.82
CA TYR A 30 -12.18 -8.65 -14.67
C TYR A 30 -11.33 -9.84 -14.20
N SER A 31 -11.47 -10.19 -12.92
CA SER A 31 -10.74 -11.27 -12.26
C SER A 31 -11.68 -12.08 -11.38
N ALA A 32 -11.46 -13.39 -11.28
CA ALA A 32 -12.13 -14.23 -10.27
C ALA A 32 -11.49 -14.08 -8.88
N THR A 33 -10.28 -13.55 -8.82
CA THR A 33 -9.51 -13.32 -7.58
C THR A 33 -9.72 -11.90 -7.09
N GLU A 34 -10.10 -11.76 -5.82
CA GLU A 34 -10.23 -10.48 -5.10
C GLU A 34 -8.87 -9.81 -4.95
N ASN A 35 -8.82 -8.48 -5.02
CA ASN A 35 -7.59 -7.73 -4.75
C ASN A 35 -7.55 -7.30 -3.26
N GLU A 36 -6.48 -6.63 -2.86
CA GLU A 36 -6.25 -6.25 -1.45
C GLU A 36 -7.00 -4.98 -1.01
N PHE A 37 -7.77 -4.34 -1.89
CA PHE A 37 -8.40 -3.05 -1.67
C PHE A 37 -9.90 -3.18 -1.40
N ASP A 38 -10.46 -2.17 -0.72
CA ASP A 38 -11.87 -2.10 -0.41
C ASP A 38 -12.71 -1.89 -1.66
N HIS A 39 -13.84 -2.58 -1.73
CA HIS A 39 -14.72 -2.59 -2.89
C HIS A 39 -16.04 -1.82 -2.67
N ALA A 40 -16.24 -1.22 -1.49
CA ALA A 40 -17.42 -0.45 -1.14
C ALA A 40 -17.08 1.04 -1.01
N LEU A 41 -17.60 1.87 -1.91
CA LEU A 41 -17.38 3.31 -1.84
C LEU A 41 -18.25 3.93 -0.72
N PRO A 42 -17.79 5.01 -0.04
CA PRO A 42 -18.52 5.62 1.07
C PRO A 42 -19.94 6.11 0.73
N THR A 43 -20.20 6.42 -0.54
CA THR A 43 -21.50 6.92 -1.02
C THR A 43 -22.45 5.81 -1.49
N SER A 44 -21.98 4.58 -1.66
CA SER A 44 -22.85 3.44 -1.95
C SER A 44 -23.37 2.87 -0.63
N ARG A 45 -24.39 3.52 -0.06
CA ARG A 45 -25.16 2.98 1.07
C ARG A 45 -26.05 1.83 0.60
N LYS A 46 -25.42 0.70 0.27
CA LYS A 46 -25.98 -0.64 0.36
C LYS A 46 -24.84 -1.51 0.86
N GLU A 47 -24.94 -1.93 2.11
CA GLU A 47 -24.13 -3.04 2.60
C GLU A 47 -24.19 -4.17 1.56
N PRO A 48 -23.08 -4.90 1.33
CA PRO A 48 -23.17 -6.17 0.63
C PRO A 48 -24.22 -6.98 1.40
N GLN A 49 -25.32 -7.33 0.73
CA GLN A 49 -26.38 -8.13 1.34
C GLN A 49 -25.73 -9.39 1.90
N THR A 50 -25.59 -9.44 3.21
CA THR A 50 -25.03 -10.58 3.91
C THR A 50 -26.12 -11.65 3.88
N ASP A 51 -25.77 -12.78 3.30
CA ASP A 51 -26.45 -14.06 3.43
C ASP A 51 -27.98 -14.07 3.24
N LEU A 52 -28.42 -14.31 2.00
CA LEU A 52 -29.69 -14.99 1.77
C LEU A 52 -29.42 -16.50 1.92
N SER A 53 -29.68 -17.06 3.10
CA SER A 53 -29.62 -18.50 3.35
C SER A 53 -30.51 -19.25 2.35
N LEU A 54 -30.01 -20.32 1.74
CA LEU A 54 -30.74 -21.09 0.74
C LEU A 54 -31.04 -22.50 1.24
N ALA A 55 -32.31 -22.86 1.12
CA ALA A 55 -32.79 -24.23 1.20
C ALA A 55 -32.42 -25.00 -0.10
N ASP A 56 -32.44 -26.33 -0.03
CA ASP A 56 -32.05 -27.25 -1.11
C ASP A 56 -32.55 -26.85 -2.52
N GLY A 57 -31.63 -26.74 -3.48
CA GLY A 57 -31.91 -26.39 -4.89
C GLY A 57 -31.11 -25.21 -5.48
N ASP A 58 -29.93 -24.93 -4.90
CA ASP A 58 -29.29 -23.62 -4.94
C ASP A 58 -28.75 -23.15 -6.31
N PRO A 59 -29.02 -21.90 -6.77
CA PRO A 59 -28.37 -21.34 -7.97
C PRO A 59 -26.84 -21.29 -7.82
N GLN A 60 -26.13 -21.75 -8.86
CA GLN A 60 -24.68 -21.58 -8.95
C GLN A 60 -24.32 -20.09 -9.02
N ARG A 61 -23.49 -19.64 -8.08
CA ARG A 61 -22.99 -18.26 -8.02
C ARG A 61 -21.52 -18.21 -8.42
N LYS A 62 -21.15 -17.16 -9.16
CA LYS A 62 -19.76 -16.77 -9.41
C LYS A 62 -19.59 -15.29 -9.11
N ARG A 63 -18.52 -14.95 -8.40
CA ARG A 63 -18.12 -13.57 -8.12
C ARG A 63 -16.93 -13.21 -8.97
N TYR A 64 -16.93 -11.99 -9.46
CA TYR A 64 -15.81 -11.42 -10.19
C TYR A 64 -15.62 -9.98 -9.78
N TRP A 65 -14.38 -9.54 -9.89
CA TRP A 65 -13.92 -8.20 -9.56
C TRP A 65 -13.60 -7.50 -10.85
N VAL A 66 -14.17 -6.32 -11.05
CA VAL A 66 -14.07 -5.57 -12.30
C VAL A 66 -13.24 -4.32 -12.05
N THR A 67 -12.30 -4.03 -12.95
CA THR A 67 -11.41 -2.88 -12.90
C THR A 67 -11.42 -2.12 -14.21
N THR A 68 -11.13 -0.82 -14.16
CA THR A 68 -10.98 0.02 -15.35
C THR A 68 -9.82 0.99 -15.21
N THR A 69 -9.25 1.39 -16.34
CA THR A 69 -8.20 2.40 -16.46
C THR A 69 -8.71 3.77 -16.92
N LYS A 70 -10.03 3.91 -17.15
CA LYS A 70 -10.65 5.16 -17.63
C LYS A 70 -11.86 5.56 -16.80
N ILE A 71 -12.12 6.86 -16.77
CA ILE A 71 -13.33 7.45 -16.20
C ILE A 71 -14.44 7.32 -17.25
N GLU A 72 -15.24 6.28 -17.12
CA GLU A 72 -16.36 6.01 -18.02
C GLU A 72 -17.45 5.17 -17.35
N ASN A 73 -18.61 5.11 -18.00
CA ASN A 73 -19.68 4.20 -17.63
C ASN A 73 -19.65 2.99 -18.54
N LYS A 74 -19.85 1.79 -17.98
CA LYS A 74 -19.96 0.55 -18.76
C LYS A 74 -21.18 -0.22 -18.32
N ARG A 75 -21.98 -0.67 -19.30
CA ARG A 75 -23.03 -1.66 -19.05
C ARG A 75 -22.45 -3.03 -19.30
N ILE A 76 -22.58 -3.90 -18.32
CA ILE A 76 -22.08 -5.27 -18.39
C ILE A 76 -23.23 -6.25 -18.18
N GLY A 77 -23.26 -7.26 -19.04
CA GLY A 77 -24.07 -8.46 -18.89
C GLY A 77 -23.20 -9.66 -18.56
N ALA A 78 -23.84 -10.81 -18.35
CA ALA A 78 -23.16 -12.09 -18.21
C ALA A 78 -23.53 -13.00 -19.38
N SER A 79 -22.59 -13.83 -19.82
CA SER A 79 -22.86 -14.92 -20.75
C SER A 79 -22.38 -16.26 -20.20
N ILE A 80 -23.06 -17.33 -20.61
CA ILE A 80 -22.74 -18.71 -20.28
C ILE A 80 -22.73 -19.51 -21.57
N LYS A 81 -21.62 -20.18 -21.86
CA LYS A 81 -21.54 -21.18 -22.92
C LYS A 81 -21.99 -22.55 -22.38
N GLN A 82 -23.03 -23.11 -22.99
CA GLN A 82 -23.58 -24.43 -22.67
C GLN A 82 -22.73 -25.54 -23.30
N PRO A 83 -22.84 -26.81 -22.81
CA PRO A 83 -22.06 -27.94 -23.33
C PRO A 83 -22.28 -28.23 -24.83
N ASP A 84 -23.44 -27.88 -25.37
CA ASP A 84 -23.79 -27.99 -26.79
C ASP A 84 -23.19 -26.88 -27.67
N GLY A 85 -22.48 -25.92 -27.06
CA GLY A 85 -21.88 -24.77 -27.73
C GLY A 85 -22.78 -23.53 -27.77
N THR A 86 -24.03 -23.62 -27.32
CA THR A 86 -24.98 -22.50 -27.28
C THR A 86 -24.54 -21.46 -26.25
N VAL A 87 -24.53 -20.18 -26.62
CA VAL A 87 -24.23 -19.07 -25.70
C VAL A 87 -25.54 -18.41 -25.27
N VAL A 88 -25.82 -18.43 -23.96
CA VAL A 88 -26.94 -17.71 -23.35
C VAL A 88 -26.38 -16.45 -22.68
N HIS A 89 -26.95 -15.29 -22.96
CA HIS A 89 -26.53 -14.02 -22.37
C HIS A 89 -27.69 -13.20 -21.82
N THR A 90 -27.40 -12.36 -20.83
CA THR A 90 -28.38 -11.54 -20.10
C THR A 90 -28.82 -10.27 -20.84
N ALA A 91 -28.34 -10.08 -22.07
CA ALA A 91 -28.64 -8.95 -22.95
C ALA A 91 -29.41 -9.43 -24.21
N SER A 92 -30.47 -10.23 -24.03
CA SER A 92 -31.24 -10.84 -25.13
C SER A 92 -32.71 -10.43 -25.08
N ALA A 93 -33.47 -10.64 -26.16
CA ALA A 93 -34.87 -10.17 -26.27
C ALA A 93 -35.80 -10.69 -25.13
N GLY A 94 -35.44 -11.78 -24.46
CA GLY A 94 -36.18 -12.34 -23.32
C GLY A 94 -35.61 -12.02 -21.93
N PHE A 95 -34.41 -11.45 -21.84
CA PHE A 95 -33.74 -11.12 -20.57
C PHE A 95 -32.90 -9.85 -20.75
N ASP A 96 -33.19 -8.81 -19.96
CA ASP A 96 -32.40 -7.57 -19.89
C ASP A 96 -31.88 -7.36 -18.45
N SER A 97 -31.00 -8.26 -18.01
CA SER A 97 -30.34 -8.17 -16.71
C SER A 97 -28.92 -7.66 -16.87
N LYS A 98 -28.70 -6.41 -16.48
CA LYS A 98 -27.42 -5.72 -16.63
C LYS A 98 -27.07 -4.91 -15.40
N VAL A 99 -25.77 -4.73 -15.20
CA VAL A 99 -25.23 -3.81 -14.21
C VAL A 99 -24.60 -2.65 -14.95
N THR A 100 -24.89 -1.42 -14.52
CA THR A 100 -24.13 -0.25 -14.97
C THR A 100 -23.02 0.00 -13.96
N LEU A 101 -21.79 -0.17 -14.41
CA LEU A 101 -20.59 0.24 -13.69
C LEU A 101 -20.30 1.69 -14.01
N ARG A 102 -20.01 2.46 -12.97
CA ARG A 102 -19.56 3.85 -13.07
C ARG A 102 -18.17 3.93 -12.47
N SER A 103 -17.19 4.29 -13.30
CA SER A 103 -15.88 4.68 -12.82
C SER A 103 -15.94 6.06 -12.18
N ILE A 104 -15.13 6.28 -11.15
CA ILE A 104 -14.97 7.57 -10.47
C ILE A 104 -13.53 8.03 -10.62
N ASP A 105 -13.31 9.35 -10.56
CA ASP A 105 -11.96 9.91 -10.57
C ASP A 105 -11.16 9.37 -9.39
N PRO A 106 -9.95 8.82 -9.62
CA PRO A 106 -9.05 8.45 -8.53
C PRO A 106 -8.69 9.67 -7.70
N VAL A 107 -8.49 9.46 -6.40
CA VAL A 107 -7.91 10.50 -5.54
C VAL A 107 -6.43 10.65 -5.88
N GLU A 108 -6.03 11.85 -6.27
CA GLU A 108 -4.61 12.20 -6.40
C GLU A 108 -4.13 12.80 -5.09
N TYR A 109 -3.22 12.10 -4.40
CA TYR A 109 -2.65 12.62 -3.16
C TYR A 109 -1.57 13.66 -3.45
N THR A 110 -1.70 14.81 -2.81
CA THR A 110 -0.68 15.86 -2.73
C THR A 110 -0.05 15.88 -1.34
N ARG A 111 0.95 16.75 -1.14
CA ARG A 111 1.60 16.89 0.17
C ARG A 111 0.63 17.38 1.26
N ASP A 112 -0.37 18.17 0.89
CA ASP A 112 -1.35 18.73 1.82
C ASP A 112 -2.36 17.67 2.30
N ASP A 113 -2.45 16.55 1.57
CA ASP A 113 -3.31 15.40 1.91
C ASP A 113 -2.62 14.42 2.87
N LEU A 114 -1.45 14.81 3.40
CA LEU A 114 -0.63 14.02 4.30
C LEU A 114 -0.44 14.72 5.64
N ASN A 115 -0.62 13.95 6.71
CA ASN A 115 -0.29 14.36 8.06
C ASN A 115 0.94 13.59 8.54
N LEU A 116 1.96 14.30 9.03
CA LEU A 116 3.18 13.72 9.60
C LEU A 116 3.27 14.17 11.06
N GLU A 117 3.04 13.24 11.98
CA GLU A 117 3.14 13.50 13.41
C GLU A 117 4.43 12.92 13.98
N ARG A 118 5.17 13.73 14.74
CA ARG A 118 6.36 13.31 15.47
C ARG A 118 6.00 12.93 16.91
N GLU A 119 6.56 11.84 17.39
CA GLU A 119 6.54 11.42 18.79
C GLU A 119 7.97 11.18 19.29
N ASP A 120 8.29 11.80 20.43
CA ASP A 120 9.46 11.43 21.22
C ASP A 120 9.21 10.04 21.82
N THR A 121 9.97 9.05 21.34
CA THR A 121 9.60 7.64 21.50
C THR A 121 10.39 6.96 22.61
N ALA A 122 11.71 7.12 22.59
CA ALA A 122 12.60 6.48 23.54
C ALA A 122 13.98 7.14 23.49
N ASP A 123 14.67 7.11 24.62
CA ASP A 123 16.05 7.52 24.72
C ASP A 123 16.84 6.53 25.58
N GLY A 124 18.16 6.65 25.51
CA GLY A 124 19.02 5.83 26.35
C GLY A 124 20.49 6.15 26.23
N ASN A 125 21.28 5.34 26.93
CA ASN A 125 22.73 5.45 26.95
C ASN A 125 23.32 4.05 26.73
N PHE A 126 24.45 3.98 26.03
CA PHE A 126 25.26 2.77 26.03
C PHE A 126 26.74 3.09 26.22
N TYR A 127 27.40 2.13 26.87
CA TYR A 127 28.75 2.28 27.38
C TYR A 127 29.65 1.23 26.72
N SER A 128 30.72 1.70 26.09
CA SER A 128 31.87 0.85 25.79
C SER A 128 33.05 1.33 26.63
N PRO A 129 34.10 0.52 26.85
CA PRO A 129 35.24 0.89 27.69
C PRO A 129 35.90 2.24 27.32
N ASN A 130 35.74 2.70 26.08
CA ASN A 130 36.34 3.92 25.56
C ASN A 130 35.33 4.98 25.09
N TYR A 131 34.02 4.67 25.08
CA TYR A 131 33.01 5.55 24.50
C TYR A 131 31.73 5.55 25.32
N HIS A 132 31.21 6.75 25.52
CA HIS A 132 29.92 7.02 26.14
C HIS A 132 29.05 7.68 25.09
N TRP A 133 27.94 7.03 24.75
CA TRP A 133 27.00 7.55 23.78
C TRP A 133 25.61 7.64 24.37
N TYR A 134 24.96 8.76 24.09
CA TYR A 134 23.53 8.96 24.29
C TYR A 134 22.84 8.75 22.94
N TRP A 135 21.66 8.15 22.97
CA TRP A 135 20.82 8.02 21.80
C TRP A 135 19.39 8.45 22.10
N ASP A 136 18.74 8.97 21.07
CA ASP A 136 17.39 9.50 21.11
C ASP A 136 16.64 9.04 19.86
N GLN A 137 15.44 8.50 20.04
CA GLN A 137 14.57 7.97 19.01
C GLN A 137 13.31 8.84 18.92
N ASP A 138 13.12 9.45 17.75
CA ASP A 138 11.84 10.02 17.36
C ASP A 138 11.19 9.17 16.29
N ASN A 139 9.97 8.70 16.53
CA ASN A 139 9.14 8.14 15.48
C ASN A 139 8.27 9.23 14.84
N TYR A 140 8.12 9.13 13.53
CA TYR A 140 7.20 9.93 12.75
C TYR A 140 6.14 9.01 12.14
N TYR A 141 4.89 9.40 12.26
CA TYR A 141 3.75 8.64 11.75
C TYR A 141 3.09 9.41 10.62
N LEU A 142 3.23 8.90 9.41
CA LEU A 142 2.62 9.45 8.21
C LEU A 142 1.26 8.80 7.97
N THR A 143 0.21 9.61 7.91
CA THR A 143 -1.17 9.19 7.62
C THR A 143 -1.79 10.05 6.53
N GLY A 144 -2.75 9.48 5.80
CA GLY A 144 -3.58 10.25 4.87
C GLY A 144 -4.65 11.03 5.61
N THR A 145 -5.01 12.21 5.08
CA THR A 145 -6.14 13.00 5.62
C THR A 145 -7.47 12.66 4.93
N ILE A 146 -7.41 12.07 3.74
CA ILE A 146 -8.59 11.68 2.94
C ILE A 146 -9.05 10.26 3.31
N TYR A 147 -8.17 9.27 3.16
CA TYR A 147 -8.42 7.88 3.51
C TYR A 147 -7.21 7.25 4.20
N ASP A 148 -7.47 6.23 5.01
CA ASP A 148 -6.43 5.43 5.65
C ASP A 148 -5.56 4.70 4.61
N PHE A 149 -4.27 4.60 4.91
CA PHE A 149 -3.34 3.85 4.08
C PHE A 149 -3.53 2.35 4.26
N ARG A 150 -3.57 1.63 3.13
CA ARG A 150 -3.54 0.17 3.09
C ARG A 150 -2.12 -0.35 3.14
N LYS A 151 -1.23 0.26 2.35
CA LYS A 151 0.17 -0.11 2.26
C LYS A 151 1.02 1.06 1.77
N VAL A 152 2.33 0.96 2.00
CA VAL A 152 3.34 1.82 1.38
C VAL A 152 4.43 0.97 0.76
N GLU A 153 4.79 1.30 -0.47
CA GLU A 153 5.92 0.71 -1.18
C GLU A 153 7.14 1.64 -1.07
N LEU A 154 8.27 1.10 -0.63
CA LEU A 154 9.48 1.86 -0.29
C LEU A 154 10.57 1.66 -1.35
N TYR A 155 11.23 2.75 -1.76
CA TYR A 155 12.22 2.74 -2.82
C TYR A 155 13.36 3.72 -2.57
N GLY A 156 14.55 3.41 -3.11
CA GLY A 156 15.68 4.33 -3.03
C GLY A 156 16.13 4.60 -1.59
N TYR A 157 15.97 3.59 -0.73
CA TYR A 157 16.81 3.38 0.44
C TYR A 157 17.98 2.51 0.02
N ASP A 158 19.14 2.70 0.63
CA ASP A 158 20.27 1.81 0.45
C ASP A 158 21.05 1.85 1.76
N GLY A 159 21.07 0.76 2.51
CA GLY A 159 21.84 0.69 3.75
C GLY A 159 23.32 0.42 3.52
N GLY A 160 23.75 0.40 2.26
CA GLY A 160 25.03 -0.18 1.86
C GLY A 160 25.14 -1.63 2.33
N THR A 161 26.32 -2.00 2.82
CA THR A 161 26.59 -3.33 3.38
C THR A 161 26.35 -3.42 4.89
N ASP A 162 26.01 -2.31 5.55
CA ASP A 162 25.75 -2.29 6.99
C ASP A 162 24.31 -2.78 7.26
N PRO A 163 24.12 -3.92 7.94
CA PRO A 163 22.79 -4.47 8.17
C PRO A 163 21.91 -3.54 9.04
N TYR A 164 22.51 -2.67 9.85
CA TYR A 164 21.79 -1.76 10.75
C TYR A 164 21.27 -0.50 10.04
N LEU A 165 21.70 -0.27 8.80
CA LEU A 165 21.19 0.79 7.92
C LEU A 165 20.09 0.29 6.97
N LYS A 166 19.58 -0.93 7.15
CA LYS A 166 18.46 -1.42 6.35
C LYS A 166 17.27 -0.47 6.47
N TYR A 167 16.74 -0.04 5.33
CA TYR A 167 15.70 0.98 5.19
C TYR A 167 16.08 2.41 5.59
N SER A 168 17.36 2.68 5.81
CA SER A 168 17.84 4.04 6.01
C SER A 168 17.70 4.84 4.71
N THR A 169 17.24 6.08 4.84
CA THR A 169 17.14 7.05 3.73
C THR A 169 18.25 8.09 3.78
N GLY A 170 18.97 8.17 4.90
CA GLY A 170 20.19 8.95 5.02
C GLY A 170 20.75 8.93 6.44
N PHE A 171 22.03 9.27 6.55
CA PHE A 171 22.70 9.58 7.80
C PHE A 171 23.59 10.82 7.64
N PHE A 172 23.67 11.59 8.71
CA PHE A 172 24.34 12.89 8.77
C PHE A 172 25.21 12.92 10.02
N SER A 173 26.49 13.22 9.83
CA SER A 173 27.54 13.14 10.84
C SER A 173 28.56 14.28 10.75
N ALA A 174 28.55 15.08 9.68
CA ALA A 174 29.46 16.21 9.51
C ALA A 174 29.33 17.27 10.62
N HIS A 175 28.19 17.31 11.31
CA HIS A 175 27.93 18.17 12.46
C HIS A 175 27.29 17.31 13.56
N GLU A 176 28.01 17.02 14.65
CA GLU A 176 27.39 16.36 15.82
C GLU A 176 26.18 17.20 16.28
N PRO A 177 25.03 16.58 16.61
CA PRO A 177 24.77 15.15 16.80
C PRO A 177 24.60 14.35 15.49
N CYS A 178 24.90 13.06 15.53
CA CYS A 178 24.77 12.21 14.35
C CYS A 178 23.34 11.70 14.19
N ASN A 179 22.71 11.98 13.06
CA ASN A 179 21.34 11.57 12.79
C ASN A 179 21.30 10.48 11.73
N ILE A 180 20.48 9.45 11.92
CA ILE A 180 20.12 8.47 10.90
C ILE A 180 18.60 8.49 10.75
N PHE A 181 18.15 8.55 9.51
CA PHE A 181 16.73 8.51 9.17
C PHE A 181 16.38 7.19 8.51
N TYR A 182 15.22 6.67 8.90
CA TYR A 182 14.65 5.42 8.40
C TYR A 182 13.19 5.63 8.02
N TYR A 183 12.72 4.85 7.07
CA TYR A 183 11.30 4.52 6.95
C TYR A 183 11.09 3.01 7.12
N TRP A 184 9.88 2.59 7.44
CA TRP A 184 9.60 1.19 7.72
C TRP A 184 8.42 0.68 6.90
N PRO A 185 8.47 -0.58 6.43
CA PRO A 185 7.28 -1.21 5.87
C PRO A 185 6.14 -1.15 6.89
N MET A 186 4.93 -0.79 6.43
CA MET A 186 3.75 -0.85 7.27
C MET A 186 3.51 -2.29 7.74
N GLY A 187 3.16 -2.46 9.01
CA GLY A 187 2.94 -3.78 9.58
C GLY A 187 2.63 -3.73 11.06
N SER A 188 2.78 -4.87 11.72
CA SER A 188 2.70 -4.97 13.17
C SER A 188 3.86 -4.23 13.84
N LYS A 189 3.62 -3.81 15.09
CA LYS A 189 4.67 -3.36 15.99
C LYS A 189 5.82 -4.35 16.02
N GLU A 190 7.04 -3.86 15.84
CA GLU A 190 8.26 -4.67 15.79
C GLU A 190 9.38 -3.97 16.57
N THR A 191 10.28 -4.75 17.15
CA THR A 191 11.51 -4.27 17.77
C THR A 191 12.70 -4.81 16.98
N LEU A 192 13.62 -3.93 16.60
CA LEU A 192 14.76 -4.28 15.76
C LEU A 192 15.98 -3.42 16.09
N THR A 193 17.17 -3.93 15.76
CA THR A 193 18.43 -3.22 15.99
C THR A 193 18.74 -2.30 14.80
N VAL A 194 18.95 -1.01 15.09
CA VAL A 194 19.33 0.03 14.11
C VAL A 194 20.62 0.71 14.51
N GLY A 195 21.17 1.51 13.62
CA GLY A 195 22.39 2.29 13.84
C GLY A 195 23.38 2.14 12.70
N LYS A 196 24.66 2.41 12.98
CA LYS A 196 25.76 2.24 12.04
C LYS A 196 27.05 1.87 12.76
N GLY A 197 27.69 0.80 12.29
CA GLY A 197 28.93 0.28 12.88
C GLY A 197 28.75 -0.13 14.34
N LEU A 198 29.50 0.50 15.25
CA LEU A 198 29.45 0.21 16.70
C LEU A 198 28.35 0.99 17.44
N MET A 199 27.70 1.94 16.78
CA MET A 199 26.65 2.76 17.37
C MET A 199 25.30 2.20 16.97
N THR A 200 24.86 1.20 17.73
CA THR A 200 23.60 0.51 17.49
C THR A 200 22.78 0.41 18.77
N THR A 201 21.46 0.36 18.60
CA THR A 201 20.50 0.18 19.69
C THR A 201 19.25 -0.52 19.17
N GLU A 202 18.49 -1.14 20.07
CA GLU A 202 17.18 -1.68 19.77
C GLU A 202 16.13 -0.58 19.86
N ILE A 203 15.30 -0.49 18.82
CA ILE A 203 14.20 0.47 18.76
C ILE A 203 12.89 -0.25 18.51
N THR A 204 11.79 0.41 18.83
CA THR A 204 10.44 -0.07 18.52
C THR A 204 9.82 0.79 17.43
N ILE A 205 9.24 0.15 16.43
CA ILE A 205 8.61 0.79 15.27
C ILE A 205 7.16 0.32 15.11
N ASN A 206 6.42 0.95 14.18
CA ASN A 206 5.05 0.56 13.81
C ASN A 206 4.07 0.49 15.01
N GLN A 207 4.21 1.41 15.96
CA GLN A 207 3.36 1.46 17.15
C GLN A 207 1.95 2.00 16.87
N ARG A 208 1.76 2.71 15.75
CA ARG A 208 0.45 3.22 15.31
C ARG A 208 -0.08 2.40 14.13
N PRO A 209 -1.30 1.84 14.22
CA PRO A 209 -1.92 1.13 13.10
C PRO A 209 -2.24 2.10 11.96
N SER A 210 -2.27 1.59 10.72
CA SER A 210 -2.63 2.34 9.51
C SER A 210 -1.78 3.58 9.22
N ALA A 211 -0.60 3.70 9.85
CA ALA A 211 0.38 4.75 9.59
C ALA A 211 1.68 4.15 9.06
N MET A 212 2.33 4.86 8.15
CA MET A 212 3.72 4.56 7.80
C MET A 212 4.61 5.13 8.90
N CYS A 213 5.41 4.26 9.52
CA CYS A 213 6.39 4.67 10.52
C CYS A 213 7.68 5.09 9.82
N CYS A 214 8.19 6.25 10.22
CA CYS A 214 9.56 6.67 9.96
C CYS A 214 10.25 6.93 11.29
N THR A 215 11.58 6.92 11.31
CA THR A 215 12.34 7.12 12.55
C THR A 215 13.52 8.02 12.30
N ARG A 216 13.75 8.98 13.18
CA ARG A 216 15.05 9.64 13.34
C ARG A 216 15.73 9.04 14.57
N MET A 217 16.90 8.46 14.34
CA MET A 217 17.85 8.11 15.39
C MET A 217 18.88 9.21 15.52
N ARG A 218 18.97 9.81 16.69
CA ARG A 218 20.01 10.75 17.05
C ARG A 218 21.00 10.06 17.96
N PHE A 219 22.28 10.24 17.70
CA PHE A 219 23.36 9.77 18.55
C PHE A 219 24.29 10.92 18.92
N GLU A 220 24.65 10.98 20.20
CA GLU A 220 25.55 11.98 20.78
C GLU A 220 26.72 11.31 21.49
N GLY A 221 27.88 11.93 21.43
CA GLY A 221 29.15 11.42 21.95
C GLY A 221 30.19 11.32 20.85
N ALA A 222 31.27 10.58 21.09
CA ALA A 222 32.38 10.51 20.14
C ALA A 222 31.95 9.96 18.78
N ASN A 223 31.90 10.80 17.75
CA ASN A 223 31.45 10.40 16.43
C ASN A 223 32.55 9.66 15.62
N PRO A 224 32.36 8.38 15.25
CA PRO A 224 33.29 7.67 14.37
C PRO A 224 32.98 7.87 12.87
N TRP A 225 31.84 8.44 12.51
CA TRP A 225 31.42 8.68 11.13
C TRP A 225 32.04 9.98 10.62
N LYS A 226 32.60 9.96 9.41
CA LYS A 226 33.30 11.10 8.79
C LYS A 226 32.64 11.55 7.49
N GLU A 227 31.42 11.10 7.27
CA GLU A 227 30.73 11.21 5.98
C GLU A 227 29.24 11.38 6.22
N ASP A 228 28.63 12.11 5.31
CA ASP A 228 27.18 12.17 5.18
C ASP A 228 26.79 11.38 3.95
N GLN A 229 25.66 10.69 4.03
CA GLN A 229 25.13 9.95 2.89
C GLN A 229 23.62 9.99 2.96
N TRP A 230 23.00 10.24 1.81
CA TRP A 230 21.56 10.12 1.66
C TRP A 230 21.24 9.43 0.35
N TRP A 231 20.01 8.93 0.29
CA TRP A 231 19.46 8.29 -0.88
C TRP A 231 18.15 8.97 -1.27
N LYS A 232 17.55 8.49 -2.35
CA LYS A 232 16.35 9.12 -2.92
C LYS A 232 15.18 9.15 -1.93
N GLY A 233 15.08 8.15 -1.05
CA GLY A 233 14.01 8.05 -0.06
C GLY A 233 12.60 8.09 -0.67
N LYS A 234 12.42 7.54 -1.88
CA LYS A 234 11.13 7.54 -2.57
C LYS A 234 10.17 6.55 -1.90
N PHE A 235 8.90 6.90 -1.81
CA PHE A 235 7.86 5.94 -1.44
C PHE A 235 6.57 6.21 -2.19
N THR A 236 5.76 5.16 -2.36
CA THR A 236 4.42 5.23 -2.95
C THR A 236 3.42 4.79 -1.89
N ILE A 237 2.49 5.67 -1.53
CA ILE A 237 1.37 5.31 -0.65
C ILE A 237 0.25 4.68 -1.49
N TYR A 238 -0.49 3.76 -0.89
CA TYR A 238 -1.75 3.27 -1.43
C TYR A 238 -2.79 3.31 -0.32
N ASP A 239 -3.91 4.00 -0.57
CA ASP A 239 -5.03 4.00 0.37
C ASP A 239 -5.86 2.73 0.29
N LYS A 240 -6.86 2.62 1.16
CA LYS A 240 -7.77 1.47 1.19
C LYS A 240 -8.53 1.20 -0.10
N PHE A 241 -8.65 2.15 -1.03
CA PHE A 241 -9.30 1.98 -2.33
C PHE A 241 -8.31 1.80 -3.49
N GLY A 242 -7.00 1.82 -3.19
CA GLY A 242 -5.94 1.70 -4.20
C GLY A 242 -5.57 3.02 -4.89
N ASN A 243 -6.10 4.16 -4.43
CA ASN A 243 -5.57 5.45 -4.88
C ASN A 243 -4.14 5.60 -4.34
N SER A 244 -3.29 6.31 -5.09
CA SER A 244 -1.87 6.36 -4.78
C SER A 244 -1.27 7.76 -4.90
N GLY A 245 -0.13 7.95 -4.24
CA GLY A 245 0.67 9.17 -4.31
C GLY A 245 2.15 8.84 -4.14
N ILE A 246 2.99 9.58 -4.84
CA ILE A 246 4.46 9.39 -4.81
C ILE A 246 5.10 10.56 -4.08
N PHE A 247 5.92 10.23 -3.09
CA PHE A 247 6.58 11.19 -2.22
C PHE A 247 8.02 10.78 -1.94
N PHE A 248 8.74 11.67 -1.26
CA PHE A 248 10.14 11.48 -0.91
C PHE A 248 10.40 11.91 0.53
N MET A 249 11.32 11.22 1.18
CA MET A 249 11.88 11.66 2.46
C MET A 249 12.78 12.87 2.23
N GLY A 250 12.63 13.87 3.08
CA GLY A 250 13.49 15.03 3.17
C GLY A 250 13.92 15.28 4.61
N TYR A 251 14.87 16.20 4.75
CA TYR A 251 15.47 16.57 6.02
C TYR A 251 15.46 18.09 6.13
N ASP A 252 15.32 18.61 7.34
CA ASP A 252 15.50 20.04 7.57
C ASP A 252 16.97 20.46 7.43
N GLU A 253 17.24 21.76 7.47
CA GLU A 253 18.59 22.32 7.26
C GLU A 253 19.62 21.76 8.26
N ASP A 254 19.19 21.52 9.50
CA ASP A 254 20.04 20.96 10.56
C ASP A 254 20.13 19.42 10.52
N CYS A 255 19.46 18.77 9.55
CA CYS A 255 19.35 17.32 9.43
C CYS A 255 18.91 16.64 10.74
N ASN A 256 18.05 17.30 11.51
CA ASN A 256 17.55 16.87 12.81
C ASN A 256 16.05 16.56 12.78
N GLN A 257 15.33 16.99 11.76
CA GLN A 257 13.92 16.67 11.57
C GLN A 257 13.65 16.11 10.18
N LEU A 258 12.62 15.27 10.13
CA LEU A 258 12.16 14.63 8.92
C LEU A 258 11.05 15.45 8.28
N GLN A 259 11.07 15.52 6.95
CA GLN A 259 10.03 16.16 6.15
C GLN A 259 9.57 15.24 5.02
N ILE A 260 8.35 15.46 4.51
CA ILE A 260 7.87 14.82 3.28
C ILE A 260 7.93 15.81 2.13
N LEU A 261 8.55 15.39 1.03
CA LEU A 261 8.77 16.17 -0.17
C LEU A 261 8.02 15.59 -1.38
N THR A 262 7.81 16.42 -2.40
CA THR A 262 7.25 16.03 -3.71
C THR A 262 8.32 15.75 -4.77
N LYS A 263 9.59 16.00 -4.44
CA LYS A 263 10.77 15.66 -5.24
C LYS A 263 11.88 15.12 -4.32
N GLY A 264 12.88 14.46 -4.89
CA GLY A 264 14.01 13.93 -4.13
C GLY A 264 14.79 15.02 -3.41
N TYR A 265 15.34 14.69 -2.24
CA TYR A 265 16.22 15.58 -1.47
C TYR A 265 17.51 15.89 -2.24
N GLU A 266 17.91 17.16 -2.29
CA GLU A 266 19.01 17.65 -3.14
C GLU A 266 20.29 18.01 -2.37
N GLY A 267 20.26 18.00 -1.03
CA GLY A 267 21.41 18.38 -0.20
C GLY A 267 21.52 19.87 0.01
#